data_AF-A0A1H0R1L7-F1
#
_entry.id   AF-A0A1H0R1L7-F1
#
_cell.length_a   1.000
_cell.length_b   1.000
_cell.length_c   1.000
_cell.angle_alpha   90.00
_cell.angle_beta   90.00
_cell.angle_gamma   90.00
#
_symmetry.space_group_name_H-M   'P 1'
#
loop_
_entity.id
_entity.type
_entity.pdbx_description
1 polymer ?
#
loop_
_entity_poly.entity_id
_entity_poly.type
_entity_poly.pdbx_seq_one_letter_code
_entity_poly.pdbx_strand_id
1 'polypeptide(L)' 'MHAEHATIHGEVTYREGDGMPIAIPEGPVELTHADDSVTLSWKEQDENAAGVAALPRHEFDRYVKEGKIVTEGGTGDSGG' A
#
# COMPACT_ATOMS: atom_id res chain seq x y z
N MET A 1 5.14 15.87 -1.52
CA MET A 1 5.07 14.43 -1.25
C MET A 1 4.50 14.28 0.15
N HIS A 2 3.32 13.69 0.27
CA HIS A 2 2.72 13.38 1.57
C HIS A 2 2.88 11.87 1.77
N ALA A 3 3.51 11.50 2.89
CA ALA A 3 3.56 10.11 3.34
C ALA A 3 2.35 9.88 4.24
N GLU A 4 1.55 8.87 3.93
CA GLU A 4 0.40 8.44 4.72
C GLU A 4 0.69 7.07 5.33
N HIS A 5 0.11 6.76 6.49
CA HIS A 5 0.25 5.43 7.09
C HIS A 5 -0.98 4.58 6.79
N ALA A 6 -0.77 3.32 6.49
CA ALA A 6 -1.83 2.35 6.27
C ALA A 6 -1.46 0.99 6.84
N THR A 7 -2.44 0.12 7.02
CA THR A 7 -2.25 -1.26 7.46
C THR A 7 -2.78 -2.23 6.41
N ILE A 8 -1.96 -3.21 6.05
CA ILE A 8 -2.33 -4.33 5.18
C ILE A 8 -3.03 -5.39 6.02
N HIS A 9 -4.30 -5.67 5.69
CA HIS A 9 -5.15 -6.65 6.37
C HIS A 9 -5.45 -7.90 5.52
N GLY A 10 -4.86 -8.02 4.33
CA GLY A 10 -5.10 -9.17 3.46
C GLY A 10 -4.05 -9.31 2.36
N GLU A 11 -4.32 -10.21 1.41
CA GLU A 11 -3.40 -10.49 0.30
C GLU A 11 -3.42 -9.34 -0.72
N VAL A 12 -2.51 -8.38 -0.51
CA VAL A 12 -2.14 -7.36 -1.49
C VAL A 12 -0.96 -7.90 -2.27
N THR A 13 -1.07 -7.92 -3.59
CA THR A 13 0.00 -8.38 -4.47
C THR A 13 0.50 -7.24 -5.34
N TYR A 14 1.78 -7.24 -5.64
CA TYR A 14 2.40 -6.28 -6.55
C TYR A 14 3.25 -7.02 -7.58
N ARG A 15 3.53 -6.37 -8.70
CA ARG A 15 4.38 -6.93 -9.76
C ARG A 15 5.61 -6.05 -9.95
N GLU A 16 6.78 -6.61 -9.77
CA GLU A 16 8.03 -5.96 -10.18
C GLU A 16 8.30 -6.27 -11.66
N GLY A 17 8.11 -5.26 -12.52
CA GLY A 17 8.33 -5.38 -13.97
C GLY A 17 7.37 -6.39 -14.62
N ASP A 18 7.93 -7.51 -15.10
CA ASP A 18 7.21 -8.64 -15.73
C ASP A 18 7.20 -9.91 -14.85
N GLY A 19 7.59 -9.75 -13.57
CA GLY A 19 7.66 -10.86 -12.63
C GLY A 19 6.29 -11.40 -12.20
N MET A 20 6.34 -12.52 -11.47
CA MET A 20 5.14 -13.05 -10.81
C MET A 20 4.60 -12.04 -9.79
N PRO A 21 3.29 -12.02 -9.53
CA PRO A 21 2.74 -11.24 -8.43
C PRO A 21 3.34 -11.70 -7.10
N ILE A 22 3.95 -10.77 -6.37
CA ILE A 22 4.54 -10.97 -5.05
C ILE A 22 3.54 -10.46 -4.01
N ALA A 23 3.29 -11.23 -2.96
CA ALA A 23 2.43 -10.82 -1.86
C ALA A 23 3.18 -9.92 -0.87
N ILE A 24 2.54 -8.82 -0.49
CA ILE A 24 2.99 -7.93 0.59
C ILE A 24 2.54 -8.54 1.91
N PRO A 25 3.44 -8.66 2.91
CA PRO A 25 3.05 -9.15 4.23
C PRO A 25 2.04 -8.21 4.89
N GLU A 26 1.16 -8.80 5.69
CA GLU A 26 0.23 -8.07 6.55
C GLU A 26 1.00 -7.26 7.61
N GLY A 27 0.57 -6.02 7.85
CA GLY A 27 1.25 -5.12 8.78
C GLY A 27 1.20 -3.65 8.41
N PRO A 28 1.84 -2.79 9.22
CA PRO A 28 1.89 -1.35 8.99
C PRO A 28 2.82 -1.01 7.82
N VAL A 29 2.33 -0.14 6.94
CA VAL A 29 3.03 0.30 5.73
C VAL A 29 2.92 1.82 5.59
N GLU A 30 3.96 2.43 5.03
CA GLU A 30 4.01 3.83 4.64
C GLU A 30 3.65 3.95 3.16
N LEU A 31 2.62 4.75 2.86
CA LEU A 31 2.15 5.06 1.53
C LEU A 31 2.74 6.39 1.07
N THR A 32 3.42 6.36 -0.07
CA THR A 32 3.91 7.56 -0.75
C THR A 32 3.10 7.75 -2.04
N HIS A 33 2.22 8.75 -2.03
CA HIS A 33 1.43 9.06 -3.22
C HIS A 33 2.26 9.83 -4.25
N ALA A 34 2.30 9.29 -5.47
CA ALA A 34 2.79 9.96 -6.68
C ALA A 34 1.61 10.30 -7.61
N ASP A 35 1.91 10.98 -8.72
CA ASP A 35 0.90 11.41 -9.69
C ASP A 35 0.13 10.25 -10.34
N ASP A 36 0.79 9.13 -10.64
CA ASP A 36 0.20 7.97 -11.32
C ASP A 36 0.12 6.70 -10.45
N SER A 37 0.92 6.64 -9.38
CA SER A 37 1.15 5.44 -8.59
C SER A 37 1.26 5.76 -7.09
N VAL A 38 1.20 4.73 -6.26
CA VAL A 38 1.35 4.79 -4.81
C VAL A 38 2.44 3.79 -4.44
N THR A 39 3.50 4.28 -3.82
CA THR A 39 4.57 3.42 -3.33
C THR A 39 4.28 3.02 -1.90
N LEU A 40 4.21 1.72 -1.64
CA LEU A 40 4.07 1.11 -0.33
C LEU A 40 5.47 0.76 0.18
N SER A 41 5.81 1.17 1.40
CA SER A 41 7.04 0.83 2.07
C SER A 41 6.73 0.20 3.42
N TRP A 42 7.30 -0.96 3.73
CA TRP A 42 7.07 -1.64 5.00
C TRP A 42 8.36 -2.21 5.54
N LYS A 43 8.39 -2.49 6.84
CA LYS A 43 9.53 -3.19 7.45
C LYS A 43 9.22 -4.67 7.49
N GLU A 44 10.09 -5.48 6.91
CA GLU A 44 10.01 -6.93 7.11
C GLU A 44 10.43 -7.26 8.55
N GLN A 45 9.77 -8.25 9.16
CA GLN A 45 10.05 -8.62 10.56
C GLN A 45 11.39 -9.36 10.71
N ASP A 46 11.81 -10.07 9.67
CA ASP A 46 12.95 -10.99 9.72
C ASP A 46 14.26 -10.37 9.19
N GLU A 47 14.16 -9.39 8.31
CA GLU A 47 15.33 -8.74 7.70
C GLU A 47 15.32 -7.26 8.11
N ASN A 48 16.49 -6.69 8.40
CA ASN A 48 16.65 -5.23 8.53
C ASN A 48 16.50 -4.51 7.15
N ALA A 49 15.66 -5.07 6.29
CA ALA A 49 15.31 -4.61 4.96
C ALA A 49 13.90 -4.02 5.00
N ALA A 50 13.74 -2.87 4.35
CA ALA A 50 12.43 -2.32 4.07
C ALA A 50 11.99 -2.87 2.71
N GLY A 51 10.83 -3.53 2.67
CA GLY A 51 10.16 -3.89 1.43
C GLY A 51 9.54 -2.64 0.81
N VAL A 52 9.65 -2.51 -0.51
CA VAL A 52 9.06 -1.39 -1.27
C VAL A 52 8.33 -1.92 -2.49
N ALA A 53 7.09 -1.48 -2.68
CA ALA A 53 6.27 -1.85 -3.84
C ALA A 53 5.59 -0.62 -4.43
N ALA A 54 5.79 -0.37 -5.72
CA ALA A 54 5.03 0.63 -6.44
C ALA A 54 3.76 0.00 -7.01
N LEU A 55 2.60 0.46 -6.55
CA LEU A 55 1.30 0.05 -7.07
C LEU A 55 0.69 1.17 -7.93
N PRO A 56 0.09 0.85 -9.08
CA PRO A 56 -0.71 1.82 -9.82
C PRO A 56 -1.87 2.35 -8.98
N ARG A 57 -2.25 3.63 -9.16
CA ARG A 57 -3.34 4.26 -8.40
C ARG A 57 -4.65 3.47 -8.45
N HIS A 58 -4.95 2.86 -9.60
CA HIS A 58 -6.17 2.08 -9.80
C HIS A 58 -6.18 0.74 -9.04
N GLU A 59 -5.01 0.08 -8.89
CA GLU A 59 -4.90 -1.14 -8.08
C GLU A 59 -4.96 -0.80 -6.60
N PHE A 60 -4.26 0.26 -6.19
CA PHE A 60 -4.33 0.76 -4.81
C PHE A 60 -5.76 1.07 -4.39
N ASP A 61 -6.51 1.86 -5.16
CA ASP A 61 -7.90 2.22 -4.85
C ASP A 61 -8.80 0.98 -4.73
N ARG A 62 -8.58 0.00 -5.62
CA ARG A 62 -9.27 -1.29 -5.55
C ARG A 62 -8.98 -2.01 -4.24
N TYR A 63 -7.73 -2.09 -3.80
CA TYR A 63 -7.36 -2.75 -2.56
C TYR A 63 -7.90 -2.03 -1.32
N VAL A 64 -7.92 -0.70 -1.33
CA VAL A 64 -8.55 0.10 -0.27
C VAL A 64 -10.05 -0.18 -0.22
N LYS A 65 -10.72 -0.20 -1.38
CA LYS A 65 -12.16 -0.48 -1.48
C LYS A 65 -12.52 -1.92 -1.07
N GLU A 66 -11.64 -2.88 -1.34
CA GLU A 66 -11.77 -4.26 -0.87
C GLU A 66 -11.48 -4.40 0.63
N GLY A 67 -10.98 -3.34 1.30
CA GLY A 67 -10.62 -3.35 2.72
C GLY A 67 -9.30 -4.07 3.02
N LYS A 68 -8.49 -4.33 1.98
CA LYS A 68 -7.16 -4.96 2.14
C LYS A 68 -6.09 -3.98 2.58
N ILE A 69 -6.22 -2.72 2.17
CA ILE A 69 -5.39 -1.60 2.63
C ILE A 69 -6.30 -0.66 3.42
N VAL A 70 -5.97 -0.44 4.69
CA VAL A 70 -6.71 0.48 5.56
C VAL A 70 -5.83 1.67 5.85
N THR A 71 -6.14 2.82 5.28
CA THR A 71 -5.40 4.06 5.52
C THR A 71 -5.77 4.64 6.89
N GLU A 72 -4.77 4.95 7.69
CA GLU A 72 -4.96 5.52 9.04
C GLU A 72 -5.15 7.05 8.99
N GLY A 73 -4.87 7.68 7.84
CA GLY A 73 -4.94 9.13 7.62
C GLY A 73 -6.19 9.65 6.90
N GLY A 74 -7.10 8.78 6.45
CA GLY A 74 -8.27 9.15 5.68
C GLY A 74 -9.48 9.41 6.57
N THR A 75 -9.66 10.67 7.00
CA THR A 75 -10.95 11.20 7.46
C THR A 75 -12.05 10.82 6.47
N GLY A 76 -12.82 9.78 6.81
CA GLY A 76 -14.17 9.64 6.28
C GLY A 76 -15.02 10.74 6.89
N ASP A 77 -14.95 11.96 6.35
CA ASP A 77 -16.03 12.95 6.37
C ASP A 77 -15.61 14.24 5.64
N SER A 78 -16.26 14.50 4.52
CA SER A 78 -16.73 15.83 4.15
C SER A 78 -17.89 15.61 3.18
N GLY A 79 -18.97 15.02 3.71
CA GLY A 79 -20.29 15.19 3.13
C GLY A 79 -20.74 16.63 3.37
N GLY A 80 -21.14 17.32 2.31
CA GLY A 80 -21.75 18.64 2.32
C GLY A 80 -22.42 18.92 1.00
#